data_AF-A0A537QRQ3-F1
#
_entry.id   AF-A0A537QRQ3-F1
#
_cell.length_a   1.000
_cell.length_b   1.000
_cell.length_c   1.000
_cell.angle_alpha   90.00
_cell.angle_beta   90.00
_cell.angle_gamma   90.00
#
_symmetry.space_group_name_H-M   'P 1'
#
loop_
_entity.id
_entity.type
_entity.pdbx_description
1 polymer ?
#
loop_
_entity_poly.entity_id
_entity_poly.type
_entity_poly.pdbx_seq_one_letter_code
_entity_poly.pdbx_strand_id
1 'polypeptide(L)'
;MTQAFSPTEIFKRATASTLRAIAERDDLTVGFGPEPAGVAGTRVKLPNPARDLPADEAAQLRGAADSLALRLRYHDDAVHSKRVPGNALARAVFEGLEQARVEALGSRRMAGVAANLGAMLDEQYRRQGYERITERTEGTMAEAVRLLTREALTREPPPPSARRVVDLWRPWLEGKIGKDIVELERIVQDQDSYARATRRLIQDLDLDLGELDESSSDENQGEGEESDSENQSDSGESASAGAQPSMDGSPADSADADAEEDGEAEADGEMMPGASDDDPGRPGRPGTQPRGRPDENAVYRAFSVAADEVIDADKLCDSDELGRLRHLLDQQLSHLQSVIARLANRLQRRLLAKQTRAWEFDLEEGILDAARLSRVVTNPILPLSYKRELEMEFRDTVVSLLIDNSGSMRGRPITVAAMSADILARTLERCGVKVEILGFTTRAWKGGQARERWIAAGKPANPGRLNDLRHIVYKPADAPWRRARRNLGLMLREGILKENIDGEALAWAHNRLLGRPEERRILMVISDGAPVDDSTLSVNPGNYLEKHLREVIREIERQGVVELTAIGIGHDVTRYYRRAVTIVDAEQLGGVMLERLAELFDEEKSSRTRVKSRRAA
;
A
#
# COMPACT_ATOMS: atom_id res chain seq x y z
N MET A 1 -41.68 29.28 -20.38
CA MET A 1 -41.93 28.50 -19.15
C MET A 1 -40.59 28.20 -18.51
N THR A 2 -40.22 28.91 -17.44
CA THR A 2 -39.00 28.62 -16.67
C THR A 2 -39.21 27.31 -15.91
N GLN A 3 -38.44 26.26 -16.24
CA GLN A 3 -38.41 25.04 -15.43
C GLN A 3 -38.04 25.43 -13.99
N ALA A 4 -38.93 25.15 -13.05
CA ALA A 4 -38.66 25.36 -11.64
C ALA A 4 -37.65 24.29 -11.19
N PHE A 5 -36.40 24.69 -10.99
CA PHE A 5 -35.36 23.81 -10.46
C PHE A 5 -35.70 23.40 -9.03
N SER A 6 -35.41 22.15 -8.69
CA SER A 6 -35.50 21.68 -7.30
C SER A 6 -34.54 22.47 -6.40
N PRO A 7 -34.82 22.62 -5.09
CA PRO A 7 -33.91 23.28 -4.15
C PRO A 7 -32.47 22.73 -4.21
N THR A 8 -32.34 21.41 -4.36
CA THR A 8 -31.05 20.72 -4.52
C THR A 8 -30.33 21.10 -5.81
N GLU A 9 -31.03 21.26 -6.93
CA GLU A 9 -30.44 21.70 -8.20
C GLU A 9 -30.01 23.17 -8.15
N ILE A 10 -30.80 24.04 -7.51
CA ILE A 10 -30.44 25.44 -7.27
C ILE A 10 -29.16 25.50 -6.43
N PHE A 11 -29.10 24.72 -5.34
CA PHE A 11 -27.92 24.63 -4.50
C PHE A 11 -26.68 24.16 -5.28
N LYS A 12 -26.80 23.07 -6.06
CA LYS A 12 -25.71 22.54 -6.91
C LYS A 12 -25.19 23.61 -7.88
N ARG A 13 -26.10 24.31 -8.57
CA ARG A 13 -25.74 25.36 -9.54
C ARG A 13 -25.11 26.59 -8.91
N ALA A 14 -25.62 27.01 -7.75
CA ALA A 14 -25.08 28.13 -6.99
C ALA A 14 -23.65 27.79 -6.54
N THR A 15 -23.46 26.66 -5.88
CA THR A 15 -22.14 26.21 -5.39
C THR A 15 -21.14 26.05 -6.55
N ALA A 16 -21.55 25.47 -7.68
CA ALA A 16 -20.68 25.33 -8.85
C ALA A 16 -20.28 26.70 -9.47
N SER A 17 -21.19 27.66 -9.47
CA SER A 17 -20.90 29.02 -9.98
C SER A 17 -20.01 29.80 -9.02
N THR A 18 -20.26 29.69 -7.70
CA THR A 18 -19.40 30.28 -6.67
C THR A 18 -17.99 29.71 -6.71
N LEU A 19 -17.83 28.39 -6.88
CA LEU A 19 -16.52 27.75 -7.01
C LEU A 19 -15.71 28.34 -8.17
N ARG A 20 -16.35 28.47 -9.36
CA ARG A 20 -15.70 29.06 -10.54
C ARG A 20 -15.30 30.52 -10.32
N ALA A 21 -16.19 31.30 -9.69
CA ALA A 21 -15.94 32.69 -9.38
C ALA A 21 -14.80 32.87 -8.36
N ILE A 22 -14.75 32.06 -7.29
CA ILE A 22 -13.67 32.11 -6.31
C ILE A 22 -12.35 31.68 -6.96
N ALA A 23 -12.37 30.63 -7.79
CA ALA A 23 -11.20 30.11 -8.48
C ALA A 23 -10.67 31.03 -9.60
N GLU A 24 -11.46 32.00 -10.05
CA GLU A 24 -11.20 32.84 -11.24
C GLU A 24 -10.96 32.01 -12.51
N ARG A 25 -11.74 30.94 -12.67
CA ARG A 25 -11.61 29.98 -13.77
C ARG A 25 -12.95 29.56 -14.34
N ASP A 26 -13.22 29.98 -15.58
CA ASP A 26 -14.46 29.68 -16.30
C ASP A 26 -14.44 28.31 -17.00
N ASP A 27 -13.25 27.72 -17.18
CA ASP A 27 -13.02 26.43 -17.82
C ASP A 27 -13.36 25.22 -16.94
N LEU A 28 -13.65 25.45 -15.65
CA LEU A 28 -13.93 24.38 -14.71
C LEU A 28 -15.32 23.78 -14.92
N THR A 29 -15.37 22.45 -14.92
CA THR A 29 -16.61 21.67 -14.97
C THR A 29 -16.86 21.02 -13.61
N VAL A 30 -17.95 21.41 -12.95
CA VAL A 30 -18.29 20.93 -11.61
C VAL A 30 -19.34 19.81 -11.69
N GLY A 31 -18.98 18.61 -11.25
CA GLY A 31 -19.85 17.45 -11.12
C GLY A 31 -20.18 17.12 -9.67
N PHE A 32 -21.33 16.50 -9.42
CA PHE A 32 -21.74 16.03 -8.10
C PHE A 32 -21.87 14.51 -8.10
N GLY A 33 -21.28 13.82 -7.13
CA GLY A 33 -21.22 12.35 -7.08
C GLY A 33 -21.13 11.79 -5.66
N PRO A 34 -21.07 10.46 -5.51
CA PRO A 34 -20.89 9.80 -4.21
C PRO A 34 -19.43 9.82 -3.72
N GLU A 35 -18.49 10.19 -4.60
CA GLU A 35 -17.07 10.29 -4.29
C GLU A 35 -16.74 11.55 -3.45
N PRO A 36 -15.64 11.53 -2.66
CA PRO A 36 -15.18 12.71 -1.94
C PRO A 36 -14.78 13.84 -2.90
N ALA A 37 -14.72 15.06 -2.36
CA ALA A 37 -14.37 16.25 -3.13
C ALA A 37 -12.94 16.14 -3.72
N GLY A 38 -12.77 16.50 -4.98
CA GLY A 38 -11.47 16.42 -5.65
C GLY A 38 -11.41 17.11 -7.01
N VAL A 39 -10.19 17.27 -7.52
CA VAL A 39 -9.91 17.95 -8.80
C VAL A 39 -9.11 17.00 -9.70
N ALA A 40 -9.52 16.88 -10.96
CA ALA A 40 -8.83 16.13 -12.00
C ALA A 40 -8.78 16.99 -13.27
N GLY A 41 -7.64 17.66 -13.50
CA GLY A 41 -7.51 18.62 -14.59
C GLY A 41 -8.50 19.78 -14.44
N THR A 42 -9.40 19.94 -15.42
CA THR A 42 -10.47 20.97 -15.39
C THR A 42 -11.79 20.47 -14.80
N ARG A 43 -11.85 19.22 -14.32
CA ARG A 43 -13.04 18.65 -13.70
C ARG A 43 -12.94 18.69 -12.18
N VAL A 44 -13.93 19.30 -11.54
CA VAL A 44 -14.09 19.32 -10.09
C VAL A 44 -15.25 18.41 -9.72
N LYS A 45 -15.04 17.48 -8.79
CA LYS A 45 -16.09 16.63 -8.23
C LYS A 45 -16.39 17.04 -6.80
N LEU A 46 -17.67 17.16 -6.47
CA LEU A 46 -18.18 17.44 -5.12
C LEU A 46 -19.14 16.32 -4.67
N PRO A 47 -19.28 16.07 -3.36
CA PRO A 47 -20.25 15.11 -2.86
C PRO A 47 -21.69 15.57 -3.17
N ASN A 48 -22.61 14.60 -3.32
CA ASN A 48 -24.02 14.93 -3.49
C ASN A 48 -24.58 15.57 -2.20
N PRO A 49 -25.26 16.74 -2.29
CA PRO A 49 -26.00 17.28 -1.17
C PRO A 49 -27.17 16.37 -0.76
N ALA A 50 -27.50 16.35 0.52
CA ALA A 50 -28.71 15.71 1.02
C ALA A 50 -29.97 16.36 0.42
N ARG A 51 -31.06 15.59 0.31
CA ARG A 51 -32.30 16.02 -0.35
C ARG A 51 -32.96 17.20 0.37
N ASP A 52 -32.90 17.18 1.69
CA ASP A 52 -33.47 18.16 2.63
C ASP A 52 -32.55 19.35 2.90
N LEU A 53 -31.28 19.32 2.44
CA LEU A 53 -30.30 20.40 2.57
C LEU A 53 -30.20 20.99 3.98
N PRO A 54 -29.89 20.19 5.01
CA PRO A 54 -29.68 20.71 6.35
C PRO A 54 -28.53 21.74 6.34
N ALA A 55 -28.67 22.82 7.11
CA ALA A 55 -27.78 23.97 7.05
C ALA A 55 -26.30 23.59 7.30
N ASP A 56 -26.06 22.65 8.20
CA ASP A 56 -24.71 22.20 8.56
C ASP A 56 -24.06 21.42 7.42
N GLU A 57 -24.75 20.45 6.80
CA GLU A 57 -24.20 19.70 5.65
C GLU A 57 -24.02 20.60 4.42
N ALA A 58 -24.93 21.56 4.22
CA ALA A 58 -24.81 22.56 3.17
C ALA A 58 -23.56 23.43 3.36
N ALA A 59 -23.26 23.84 4.60
CA ALA A 59 -22.04 24.59 4.93
C ALA A 59 -20.78 23.73 4.75
N GLN A 60 -20.81 22.45 5.14
CA GLN A 60 -19.69 21.51 4.94
C GLN A 60 -19.37 21.31 3.46
N LEU A 61 -20.39 21.08 2.62
CA LEU A 61 -20.21 20.90 1.18
C LEU A 61 -19.68 22.18 0.53
N ARG A 62 -20.21 23.35 0.91
CA ARG A 62 -19.66 24.64 0.46
C ARG A 62 -18.22 24.82 0.92
N GLY A 63 -17.87 24.39 2.14
CA GLY A 63 -16.50 24.46 2.65
C GLY A 63 -15.54 23.62 1.82
N ALA A 64 -15.95 22.42 1.41
CA ALA A 64 -15.18 21.59 0.50
C ALA A 64 -15.00 22.26 -0.87
N ALA A 65 -16.08 22.87 -1.40
CA ALA A 65 -16.02 23.62 -2.65
C ALA A 65 -15.09 24.85 -2.56
N ASP A 66 -15.19 25.62 -1.48
CA ASP A 66 -14.39 26.82 -1.23
C ASP A 66 -12.91 26.46 -1.05
N SER A 67 -12.59 25.39 -0.30
CA SER A 67 -11.22 24.89 -0.10
C SER A 67 -10.56 24.52 -1.44
N LEU A 68 -11.28 23.80 -2.31
CA LEU A 68 -10.80 23.47 -3.65
C LEU A 68 -10.64 24.72 -4.54
N ALA A 69 -11.59 25.66 -4.48
CA ALA A 69 -11.54 26.89 -5.25
C ALA A 69 -10.33 27.76 -4.88
N LEU A 70 -10.07 27.91 -3.57
CA LEU A 70 -8.93 28.66 -3.05
C LEU A 70 -7.61 28.00 -3.42
N ARG A 71 -7.53 26.68 -3.37
CA ARG A 71 -6.36 25.95 -3.86
C ARG A 71 -6.13 26.21 -5.35
N LEU A 72 -7.15 26.05 -6.19
CA LEU A 72 -7.03 26.32 -7.63
C LEU A 72 -6.60 27.75 -7.96
N ARG A 73 -6.95 28.72 -7.11
CA ARG A 73 -6.60 30.14 -7.31
C ARG A 73 -5.21 30.51 -6.81
N TYR A 74 -4.85 30.04 -5.61
CA TYR A 74 -3.69 30.54 -4.89
C TYR A 74 -2.51 29.57 -4.85
N HIS A 75 -2.67 28.35 -5.38
CA HIS A 75 -1.64 27.32 -5.43
C HIS A 75 -1.05 27.15 -6.84
N ASP A 76 0.27 27.19 -6.92
CA ASP A 76 1.07 26.81 -8.08
C ASP A 76 1.72 25.44 -7.85
N ASP A 77 1.29 24.44 -8.61
CA ASP A 77 1.79 23.06 -8.50
C ASP A 77 3.28 22.94 -8.86
N ALA A 78 3.80 23.78 -9.75
CA ALA A 78 5.21 23.75 -10.17
C ALA A 78 6.12 24.32 -9.08
N VAL A 79 5.71 25.39 -8.39
CA VAL A 79 6.44 25.94 -7.24
C VAL A 79 6.41 24.97 -6.06
N HIS A 80 5.26 24.33 -5.82
CA HIS A 80 5.08 23.36 -4.75
C HIS A 80 5.95 22.11 -4.98
N SER A 81 5.82 21.45 -6.14
CA SER A 81 6.52 20.20 -6.46
C SER A 81 8.04 20.30 -6.35
N LYS A 82 8.64 21.45 -6.69
CA LYS A 82 10.09 21.70 -6.54
C LYS A 82 10.59 21.67 -5.09
N ARG A 83 9.71 21.86 -4.11
CA ARG A 83 10.10 22.07 -2.69
C ARG A 83 9.50 21.08 -1.72
N VAL A 84 8.61 20.20 -2.18
CA VAL A 84 8.01 19.15 -1.37
C VAL A 84 9.11 18.26 -0.76
N PRO A 85 9.12 18.07 0.57
CA PRO A 85 10.04 17.13 1.23
C PRO A 85 9.86 15.68 0.78
N GLY A 86 10.93 14.90 0.88
CA GLY A 86 10.94 13.46 0.59
C GLY A 86 10.35 12.61 1.71
N ASN A 87 10.56 13.00 2.96
CA ASN A 87 10.03 12.32 4.14
C ASN A 87 8.50 12.49 4.25
N ALA A 88 7.79 11.42 4.62
CA ALA A 88 6.32 11.41 4.66
C ALA A 88 5.72 12.38 5.71
N LEU A 89 6.31 12.45 6.91
CA LEU A 89 5.83 13.36 7.96
C LEU A 89 6.17 14.82 7.61
N ALA A 90 7.38 15.07 7.11
CA ALA A 90 7.77 16.39 6.62
C ALA A 90 6.87 16.87 5.47
N ARG A 91 6.51 15.96 4.55
CA ARG A 91 5.57 16.24 3.46
C ARG A 91 4.17 16.56 3.99
N ALA A 92 3.66 15.79 4.95
CA ALA A 92 2.35 16.06 5.55
C ALA A 92 2.30 17.45 6.23
N VAL A 93 3.36 17.83 6.94
CA VAL A 93 3.49 19.18 7.53
C VAL A 93 3.54 20.25 6.42
N PHE A 94 4.36 20.03 5.38
CA PHE A 94 4.53 20.95 4.25
C PHE A 94 3.20 21.19 3.50
N GLU A 95 2.50 20.11 3.15
CA GLU A 95 1.19 20.17 2.47
C GLU A 95 0.12 20.79 3.36
N GLY A 96 0.12 20.46 4.65
CA GLY A 96 -0.81 21.04 5.63
C GLY A 96 -0.63 22.56 5.77
N LEU A 97 0.61 23.04 5.81
CA LEU A 97 0.93 24.46 5.88
C LEU A 97 0.56 25.19 4.58
N GLU A 98 0.81 24.58 3.42
CA GLU A 98 0.37 25.14 2.15
C GLU A 98 -1.17 25.22 2.06
N GLN A 99 -1.87 24.20 2.54
CA GLN A 99 -3.33 24.21 2.62
C GLN A 99 -3.83 25.32 3.56
N ALA A 100 -3.19 25.51 4.72
CA ALA A 100 -3.51 26.61 5.63
C ALA A 100 -3.27 27.98 4.99
N ARG A 101 -2.24 28.13 4.15
CA ARG A 101 -1.93 29.37 3.41
C ARG A 101 -3.06 29.74 2.45
N VAL A 102 -3.45 28.82 1.55
CA VAL A 102 -4.48 29.10 0.55
C VAL A 102 -5.85 29.36 1.18
N GLU A 103 -6.18 28.61 2.24
CA GLU A 103 -7.42 28.81 3.01
C GLU A 103 -7.42 30.17 3.73
N ALA A 104 -6.28 30.57 4.32
CA ALA A 104 -6.17 31.85 5.00
C ALA A 104 -6.26 33.05 4.05
N LEU A 105 -5.72 32.95 2.83
CA LEU A 105 -5.83 34.02 1.83
C LEU A 105 -7.30 34.28 1.46
N GLY A 106 -8.11 33.22 1.37
CA GLY A 106 -9.55 33.32 1.12
C GLY A 106 -10.36 33.80 2.31
N SER A 107 -10.18 33.16 3.48
CA SER A 107 -10.99 33.42 4.67
C SER A 107 -10.84 34.85 5.20
N ARG A 108 -9.64 35.44 5.09
CA ARG A 108 -9.37 36.84 5.45
C ARG A 108 -10.18 37.85 4.63
N ARG A 109 -10.59 37.49 3.42
CA ARG A 109 -11.32 38.36 2.48
C ARG A 109 -12.81 38.07 2.44
N MET A 110 -13.21 36.84 2.77
CA MET A 110 -14.56 36.33 2.56
C MET A 110 -15.07 35.62 3.81
N ALA A 111 -15.84 36.34 4.63
CA ALA A 111 -16.38 35.81 5.89
C ALA A 111 -17.26 34.56 5.71
N GLY A 112 -18.02 34.47 4.61
CA GLY A 112 -18.79 33.27 4.28
C GLY A 112 -17.93 32.04 4.01
N VAL A 113 -16.81 32.22 3.30
CA VAL A 113 -15.82 31.16 3.06
C VAL A 113 -15.18 30.72 4.36
N ALA A 114 -14.85 31.68 5.24
CA ALA A 114 -14.30 31.38 6.56
C ALA A 114 -15.25 30.48 7.39
N ALA A 115 -16.53 30.82 7.42
CA ALA A 115 -17.56 30.02 8.10
C ALA A 115 -17.73 28.62 7.49
N ASN A 116 -17.77 28.51 6.15
CA ASN A 116 -17.89 27.23 5.46
C ASN A 116 -16.67 26.33 5.71
N LEU A 117 -15.45 26.88 5.63
CA LEU A 117 -14.21 26.16 5.94
C LEU A 117 -14.19 25.69 7.40
N GLY A 118 -14.65 26.53 8.34
CA GLY A 118 -14.79 26.15 9.75
C GLY A 118 -15.73 24.96 9.95
N ALA A 119 -16.91 24.98 9.32
CA ALA A 119 -17.88 23.89 9.38
C ALA A 119 -17.34 22.58 8.77
N MET A 120 -16.64 22.67 7.63
CA MET A 120 -16.00 21.53 6.98
C MET A 120 -14.91 20.91 7.88
N LEU A 121 -14.02 21.75 8.44
CA LEU A 121 -12.94 21.27 9.30
C LEU A 121 -13.47 20.64 10.57
N ASP A 122 -14.48 21.23 11.21
CA ASP A 122 -15.05 20.68 12.44
C ASP A 122 -15.68 19.31 12.21
N GLU A 123 -16.42 19.12 11.10
CA GLU A 123 -16.94 17.79 10.72
C GLU A 123 -15.79 16.79 10.48
N GLN A 124 -14.76 17.21 9.74
CA GLN A 124 -13.63 16.35 9.38
C GLN A 124 -12.94 15.80 10.64
N TYR A 125 -12.58 16.67 11.59
CA TYR A 125 -11.90 16.25 12.82
C TYR A 125 -12.81 15.47 13.77
N ARG A 126 -14.11 15.78 13.78
CA ARG A 126 -15.10 14.99 14.53
C ARG A 126 -15.20 13.55 14.00
N ARG A 127 -15.27 13.36 12.68
CA ARG A 127 -15.28 12.02 12.04
C ARG A 127 -14.00 11.23 12.31
N GLN A 128 -12.86 11.91 12.36
CA GLN A 128 -11.57 11.29 12.65
C GLN A 128 -11.34 11.06 14.16
N GLY A 129 -12.26 11.51 15.03
CA GLY A 129 -12.22 11.24 16.46
C GLY A 129 -11.17 12.05 17.25
N TYR A 130 -10.78 13.23 16.76
CA TYR A 130 -9.72 14.05 17.39
C TYR A 130 -10.08 14.50 18.82
N GLU A 131 -11.36 14.59 19.14
CA GLU A 131 -11.87 14.90 20.49
C GLU A 131 -11.42 13.88 21.56
N ARG A 132 -11.14 12.63 21.15
CA ARG A 132 -10.80 11.52 22.04
C ARG A 132 -9.30 11.34 22.23
N ILE A 133 -8.47 12.08 21.49
CA ILE A 133 -7.02 11.94 21.53
C ILE A 133 -6.46 12.52 22.84
N THR A 134 -5.64 11.74 23.53
CA THR A 134 -5.05 12.09 24.84
C THR A 134 -3.52 12.17 24.82
N GLU A 135 -2.88 11.69 23.77
CA GLU A 135 -1.43 11.57 23.67
C GLU A 135 -0.89 12.24 22.41
N ARG A 136 0.37 12.69 22.49
CA ARG A 136 1.10 13.28 21.36
C ARG A 136 1.68 12.15 20.50
N THR A 137 1.25 12.07 19.25
CA THR A 137 1.74 11.10 18.26
C THR A 137 2.22 11.80 17.00
N GLU A 138 3.16 11.21 16.26
CA GLU A 138 3.64 11.79 14.99
C GLU A 138 2.49 12.09 14.00
N GLY A 139 1.47 11.23 13.93
CA GLY A 139 0.29 11.45 13.08
C GLY A 139 -0.58 12.66 13.48
N THR A 140 -0.54 13.08 14.74
CA THR A 140 -1.29 14.27 15.21
C THR A 140 -0.48 15.56 15.12
N MET A 141 0.85 15.45 14.98
CA MET A 141 1.75 16.61 14.88
C MET A 141 1.46 17.44 13.62
N ALA A 142 1.31 16.80 12.47
CA ALA A 142 1.09 17.51 11.20
C ALA A 142 -0.18 18.37 11.22
N GLU A 143 -1.29 17.82 11.70
CA GLU A 143 -2.55 18.55 11.84
C GLU A 143 -2.48 19.62 12.94
N ALA A 144 -1.76 19.36 14.05
CA ALA A 144 -1.55 20.37 15.09
C ALA A 144 -0.77 21.59 14.56
N VAL A 145 0.28 21.35 13.78
CA VAL A 145 1.05 22.41 13.11
C VAL A 145 0.16 23.19 12.14
N ARG A 146 -0.57 22.49 11.26
CA ARG A 146 -1.52 23.13 10.33
C ARG A 146 -2.55 24.00 11.04
N LEU A 147 -3.17 23.51 12.12
CA LEU A 147 -4.21 24.22 12.86
C LEU A 147 -3.67 25.44 13.61
N LEU A 148 -2.49 25.34 14.22
CA LEU A 148 -1.83 26.48 14.86
C LEU A 148 -1.45 27.56 13.83
N THR A 149 -0.92 27.16 12.67
CA THR A 149 -0.64 28.11 11.60
C THR A 149 -1.91 28.74 11.06
N ARG A 150 -2.98 27.96 10.85
CA ARG A 150 -4.30 28.50 10.46
C ARG A 150 -4.77 29.54 11.47
N GLU A 151 -4.76 29.23 12.76
CA GLU A 151 -5.15 30.17 13.83
C GLU A 151 -4.35 31.47 13.78
N ALA A 152 -3.03 31.39 13.58
CA ALA A 152 -2.18 32.57 13.45
C ALA A 152 -2.51 33.41 12.21
N LEU A 153 -2.75 32.76 11.06
CA LEU A 153 -3.01 33.43 9.78
C LEU A 153 -4.43 34.02 9.68
N THR A 154 -5.44 33.38 10.28
CA THR A 154 -6.85 33.81 10.16
C THR A 154 -7.36 34.53 11.40
N ARG A 155 -6.70 34.38 12.56
CA ARG A 155 -7.15 34.83 13.88
C ARG A 155 -8.43 34.14 14.37
N GLU A 156 -8.80 33.02 13.75
CA GLU A 156 -9.91 32.19 14.19
C GLU A 156 -9.41 31.04 15.07
N PRO A 157 -10.13 30.70 16.15
CA PRO A 157 -9.75 29.58 16.98
C PRO A 157 -9.81 28.25 16.19
N PRO A 158 -9.08 27.22 16.64
CA PRO A 158 -9.21 25.88 16.11
C PRO A 158 -10.67 25.38 16.22
N PRO A 159 -11.12 24.51 15.29
CA PRO A 159 -12.43 23.88 15.37
C PRO A 159 -12.67 23.21 16.73
N PRO A 160 -13.88 23.27 17.30
CA PRO A 160 -14.20 22.67 18.60
C PRO A 160 -13.73 21.21 18.74
N SER A 161 -13.94 20.40 17.69
CA SER A 161 -13.55 18.99 17.65
C SER A 161 -12.04 18.73 17.65
N ALA A 162 -11.22 19.70 17.23
CA ALA A 162 -9.77 19.60 17.16
C ALA A 162 -9.04 20.32 18.30
N ARG A 163 -9.76 21.14 19.08
CA ARG A 163 -9.20 22.00 20.12
C ARG A 163 -8.33 21.24 21.12
N ARG A 164 -8.76 20.04 21.53
CA ARG A 164 -8.00 19.20 22.47
C ARG A 164 -6.62 18.82 21.95
N VAL A 165 -6.52 18.41 20.68
CA VAL A 165 -5.24 18.03 20.06
C VAL A 165 -4.32 19.23 19.94
N VAL A 166 -4.86 20.38 19.55
CA VAL A 166 -4.08 21.62 19.49
C VAL A 166 -3.57 22.01 20.87
N ASP A 167 -4.41 21.99 21.90
CA ASP A 167 -4.03 22.34 23.28
C ASP A 167 -2.97 21.38 23.85
N LEU A 168 -3.00 20.11 23.47
CA LEU A 168 -1.94 19.15 23.82
C LEU A 168 -0.59 19.52 23.21
N TRP A 169 -0.54 19.94 21.95
CA TRP A 169 0.70 20.22 21.21
C TRP A 169 1.21 21.66 21.38
N ARG A 170 0.31 22.61 21.63
CA ARG A 170 0.57 24.05 21.66
C ARG A 170 1.77 24.45 22.54
N PRO A 171 1.92 24.01 23.81
CA PRO A 171 3.04 24.43 24.64
C PRO A 171 4.42 24.02 24.09
N TRP A 172 4.48 22.92 23.33
CA TRP A 172 5.72 22.44 22.73
C TRP A 172 5.98 23.11 21.37
N LEU A 173 4.94 23.23 20.53
CA LEU A 173 5.07 23.84 19.20
C LEU A 173 5.31 25.34 19.26
N GLU A 174 4.66 26.09 20.16
CA GLU A 174 4.90 27.54 20.30
C GLU A 174 6.35 27.85 20.70
N GLY A 175 6.95 26.99 21.52
CA GLY A 175 8.36 27.12 21.92
C GLY A 175 9.36 26.84 20.79
N LYS A 176 9.02 25.92 19.88
CA LYS A 176 9.89 25.54 18.76
C LYS A 176 9.69 26.40 17.51
N ILE A 177 8.46 26.49 17.02
CA ILE A 177 8.12 27.06 15.70
C ILE A 177 7.33 28.37 15.77
N GLY A 178 7.11 28.93 16.96
CA GLY A 178 6.31 30.15 17.11
C GLY A 178 6.87 31.34 16.33
N LYS A 179 8.19 31.47 16.21
CA LYS A 179 8.85 32.52 15.41
C LYS A 179 8.64 32.30 13.91
N ASP A 180 8.72 31.05 13.46
CA ASP A 180 8.56 30.69 12.05
C ASP A 180 7.12 30.93 11.59
N ILE A 181 6.13 30.65 12.44
CA ILE A 181 4.73 30.96 12.15
C ILE A 181 4.52 32.47 11.94
N VAL A 182 5.18 33.33 12.72
CA VAL A 182 5.14 34.79 12.53
C VAL A 182 5.81 35.21 11.22
N GLU A 183 6.89 34.55 10.82
CA GLU A 183 7.52 34.77 9.51
C GLU A 183 6.56 34.36 8.36
N LEU A 184 5.92 33.19 8.48
CA LEU A 184 4.94 32.68 7.52
C LEU A 184 3.75 33.65 7.33
N GLU A 185 3.29 34.32 8.39
CA GLU A 185 2.22 35.34 8.30
C GLU A 185 2.63 36.53 7.40
N ARG A 186 3.90 36.95 7.46
CA ARG A 186 4.41 38.08 6.67
C ARG A 186 4.54 37.76 5.19
N ILE A 187 4.86 36.51 4.85
CA ILE A 187 5.12 36.07 3.47
C ILE A 187 3.97 35.26 2.86
N VAL A 188 2.80 35.22 3.50
CA VAL A 188 1.63 34.43 3.10
C VAL A 188 1.18 34.62 1.64
N GLN A 189 1.48 35.77 1.04
CA GLN A 189 1.12 36.10 -0.35
C GLN A 189 2.08 35.51 -1.40
N ASP A 190 3.32 35.17 -1.03
CA ASP A 190 4.33 34.61 -1.94
C ASP A 190 4.57 33.14 -1.62
N GLN A 191 4.05 32.25 -2.47
CA GLN A 191 4.14 30.81 -2.30
C GLN A 191 5.59 30.30 -2.27
N ASP A 192 6.48 30.89 -3.05
CA ASP A 192 7.87 30.44 -3.21
C ASP A 192 8.66 30.72 -1.92
N SER A 193 8.48 31.92 -1.37
CA SER A 193 9.04 32.32 -0.08
C SER A 193 8.39 31.57 1.08
N TYR A 194 7.07 31.38 1.06
CA TYR A 194 6.35 30.59 2.06
C TYR A 194 6.83 29.14 2.09
N ALA A 195 7.03 28.51 0.93
CA ALA A 195 7.56 27.16 0.82
C ALA A 195 8.99 27.04 1.37
N ARG A 196 9.87 28.03 1.11
CA ARG A 196 11.22 28.07 1.70
C ARG A 196 11.19 28.17 3.22
N ALA A 197 10.39 29.08 3.77
CA ALA A 197 10.24 29.24 5.21
C ALA A 197 9.61 27.98 5.85
N THR A 198 8.67 27.34 5.16
CA THR A 198 8.08 26.07 5.61
C THR A 198 9.11 24.97 5.73
N ARG A 199 10.07 24.86 4.80
CA ARG A 199 11.18 23.89 4.91
C ARG A 199 12.08 24.18 6.11
N ARG A 200 12.34 25.44 6.43
CA ARG A 200 13.09 25.83 7.64
C ARG A 200 12.33 25.44 8.91
N LEU A 201 11.04 25.76 8.96
CA LEU A 201 10.15 25.36 10.06
C LEU A 201 10.19 23.85 10.30
N ILE A 202 10.16 23.05 9.22
CA ILE A 202 10.26 21.58 9.32
C ILE A 202 11.62 21.14 9.88
N GLN A 203 12.72 21.81 9.52
CA GLN A 203 14.03 21.55 10.12
C GLN A 203 14.04 21.89 11.62
N ASP A 204 13.42 23.01 12.03
CA ASP A 204 13.33 23.43 13.43
C ASP A 204 12.45 22.49 14.28
N LEU A 205 11.57 21.71 13.63
CA LEU A 205 10.84 20.59 14.25
C LEU A 205 11.70 19.33 14.43
N ASP A 206 12.98 19.36 14.05
CA ASP A 206 13.89 18.20 13.98
C ASP A 206 13.39 17.09 13.03
N LEU A 207 12.59 17.46 12.01
CA LEU A 207 12.12 16.52 11.00
C LEU A 207 13.09 16.48 9.83
N ASP A 208 13.52 15.28 9.47
CA ASP A 208 14.35 15.06 8.27
C ASP A 208 13.55 15.41 7.01
N LEU A 209 14.10 16.30 6.19
CA LEU A 209 13.48 16.72 4.93
C LEU A 209 13.60 15.65 3.83
N GLY A 210 14.56 14.72 3.96
CA GLY A 210 14.99 13.83 2.88
C GLY A 210 15.77 14.60 1.80
N GLU A 211 16.69 13.92 1.12
CA GLU A 211 17.46 14.52 0.02
C GLU A 211 16.53 14.91 -1.14
N LEU A 212 16.54 16.21 -1.49
CA LEU A 212 16.06 16.67 -2.77
C LEU A 212 17.14 16.36 -3.81
N ASP A 213 16.77 15.74 -4.92
CA ASP A 213 17.68 15.52 -6.05
C ASP A 213 18.00 16.89 -6.68
N GLU A 214 19.04 17.59 -6.18
CA GLU A 214 19.56 18.86 -6.73
C GLU A 214 20.32 18.64 -8.05
N SER A 215 19.77 17.83 -8.97
CA SER A 215 20.37 17.55 -10.27
C SER A 215 19.50 17.99 -11.46
N SER A 216 18.64 19.00 -11.26
CA SER A 216 17.87 19.60 -12.37
C SER A 216 17.75 21.12 -12.33
N SER A 217 18.83 21.82 -11.97
CA SER A 217 19.00 23.24 -12.31
C SER A 217 20.45 23.68 -12.12
N ASP A 218 21.22 23.72 -13.20
CA ASP A 218 21.83 24.98 -13.63
C ASP A 218 22.31 24.92 -15.09
N GLU A 219 22.01 26.01 -15.79
CA GLU A 219 22.67 26.58 -16.97
C GLU A 219 22.79 25.74 -18.26
N ASN A 220 21.86 25.97 -19.19
CA ASN A 220 22.29 26.31 -20.56
C ASN A 220 21.26 27.22 -21.26
N GLN A 221 21.54 28.53 -21.29
CA GLN A 221 21.00 29.47 -22.27
C GLN A 221 22.08 29.77 -23.30
N GLY A 222 21.71 29.68 -24.59
CA GLY A 222 22.43 30.28 -25.72
C GLY A 222 23.23 29.27 -26.54
N GLU A 223 22.71 28.81 -27.67
CA GLU A 223 22.78 29.45 -29.00
C GLU A 223 22.08 28.53 -30.02
N GLY A 224 21.44 29.14 -31.01
CA GLY A 224 20.66 28.44 -32.01
C GLY A 224 21.51 27.84 -33.12
N GLU A 225 21.08 26.69 -33.63
CA GLU A 225 21.32 26.30 -35.01
C GLU A 225 20.02 25.76 -35.60
N GLU A 226 19.60 26.39 -36.70
CA GLU A 226 18.61 25.92 -37.65
C GLU A 226 19.07 24.63 -38.36
N SER A 227 18.11 24.00 -39.04
CA SER A 227 18.20 22.91 -40.04
C SER A 227 17.69 21.56 -39.50
N ASP A 228 16.87 20.80 -40.21
CA ASP A 228 16.08 21.04 -41.40
C ASP A 228 14.93 20.02 -41.37
N SER A 229 13.78 20.39 -41.91
CA SER A 229 12.71 19.45 -42.18
C SER A 229 13.05 18.64 -43.42
N GLU A 230 13.31 17.34 -43.28
CA GLU A 230 13.16 16.42 -44.41
C GLU A 230 11.99 15.46 -44.20
N ASN A 231 10.96 15.84 -44.93
CA ASN A 231 9.79 15.13 -45.37
C ASN A 231 10.15 13.78 -46.02
N GLN A 232 9.53 12.68 -45.59
CA GLN A 232 9.26 11.54 -46.47
C GLN A 232 7.79 11.16 -46.35
N SER A 233 7.03 11.77 -47.26
CA SER A 233 5.76 11.28 -47.74
C SER A 233 5.95 9.96 -48.49
N ASP A 234 5.13 8.96 -48.17
CA ASP A 234 4.58 8.11 -49.23
C ASP A 234 3.05 8.10 -49.07
N SER A 235 2.40 8.54 -50.14
CA SER A 235 0.98 8.76 -50.27
C SER A 235 0.42 7.74 -51.25
N GLY A 236 -0.56 6.96 -50.80
CA GLY A 236 -1.48 6.20 -51.65
C GLY A 236 -2.91 6.68 -51.43
N GLU A 237 -3.37 7.54 -52.33
CA GLU A 237 -4.72 8.12 -52.47
C GLU A 237 -5.84 7.06 -52.58
N SER A 238 -6.92 7.21 -51.80
CA SER A 238 -8.23 7.79 -52.17
C SER A 238 -9.24 6.83 -52.82
N ALA A 239 -10.39 6.66 -52.14
CA ALA A 239 -11.71 6.70 -52.79
C ALA A 239 -12.79 7.06 -51.74
N SER A 240 -13.44 8.20 -51.96
CA SER A 240 -14.57 8.73 -51.21
C SER A 240 -15.91 8.25 -51.80
N ALA A 241 -16.91 8.06 -50.94
CA ALA A 241 -18.36 8.25 -51.15
C ALA A 241 -19.08 7.63 -49.94
N GLY A 242 -20.08 8.21 -49.28
CA GLY A 242 -20.81 9.45 -49.42
C GLY A 242 -21.76 9.55 -48.22
N ALA A 243 -22.06 10.76 -47.79
CA ALA A 243 -23.04 11.05 -46.74
C ALA A 243 -24.48 10.93 -47.29
N GLN A 244 -25.42 10.40 -46.49
CA GLN A 244 -26.57 11.16 -45.95
C GLN A 244 -27.59 10.27 -45.19
N PRO A 245 -28.46 10.88 -44.35
CA PRO A 245 -29.05 10.28 -43.14
C PRO A 245 -30.53 9.86 -43.34
N SER A 246 -31.12 9.19 -42.35
CA SER A 246 -32.57 9.15 -42.19
C SER A 246 -32.99 9.15 -40.72
N MET A 247 -34.00 9.97 -40.48
CA MET A 247 -34.69 10.27 -39.23
C MET A 247 -35.98 9.44 -39.15
N ASP A 248 -36.38 9.18 -37.91
CA ASP A 248 -37.77 9.17 -37.39
C ASP A 248 -38.60 7.88 -37.38
N GLY A 249 -39.35 7.70 -36.27
CA GLY A 249 -40.45 6.74 -36.17
C GLY A 249 -40.63 5.98 -34.84
N SER A 250 -40.80 6.65 -33.69
CA SER A 250 -41.69 6.16 -32.60
C SER A 250 -43.14 6.61 -32.91
N PRO A 251 -44.25 6.20 -32.23
CA PRO A 251 -44.39 5.53 -30.92
C PRO A 251 -45.58 4.52 -30.78
N ALA A 252 -45.68 3.85 -29.62
CA ALA A 252 -46.91 3.58 -28.82
C ALA A 252 -46.60 2.46 -27.79
N ASP A 253 -46.50 2.72 -26.48
CA ASP A 253 -47.55 2.85 -25.45
C ASP A 253 -48.40 1.59 -25.21
N SER A 254 -48.20 0.96 -24.03
CA SER A 254 -49.28 0.43 -23.19
C SER A 254 -48.79 -0.02 -21.80
N ALA A 255 -49.09 0.83 -20.81
CA ALA A 255 -49.73 0.56 -19.51
C ALA A 255 -49.05 -0.29 -18.42
N ASP A 256 -48.87 0.40 -17.28
CA ASP A 256 -48.92 -0.03 -15.88
C ASP A 256 -49.82 -1.23 -15.56
N ALA A 257 -49.40 -2.02 -14.55
CA ALA A 257 -50.20 -2.25 -13.35
C ALA A 257 -49.36 -2.94 -12.25
N ASP A 258 -49.27 -2.26 -11.09
CA ASP A 258 -49.03 -2.85 -9.77
C ASP A 258 -50.06 -3.92 -9.42
N ALA A 259 -49.64 -4.96 -8.69
CA ALA A 259 -50.46 -5.61 -7.66
C ALA A 259 -49.60 -6.53 -6.76
N GLU A 260 -49.52 -6.16 -5.49
CA GLU A 260 -49.34 -7.08 -4.36
C GLU A 260 -50.53 -8.06 -4.30
N GLU A 261 -50.31 -9.33 -3.96
CA GLU A 261 -51.10 -9.98 -2.90
C GLU A 261 -50.51 -11.32 -2.45
N ASP A 262 -50.55 -11.47 -1.13
CA ASP A 262 -50.47 -12.66 -0.29
C ASP A 262 -51.47 -13.76 -0.71
N GLY A 263 -51.22 -15.00 -0.31
CA GLY A 263 -52.23 -16.06 -0.46
C GLY A 263 -51.74 -17.48 -0.23
N GLU A 264 -51.52 -17.83 1.03
CA GLU A 264 -51.41 -19.20 1.52
C GLU A 264 -52.68 -20.02 1.23
N ALA A 265 -52.52 -21.28 0.80
CA ALA A 265 -53.58 -22.28 0.80
C ALA A 265 -53.02 -23.64 1.23
N GLU A 266 -53.49 -24.09 2.41
CA GLU A 266 -53.33 -25.46 2.92
C GLU A 266 -54.31 -26.43 2.25
N ALA A 267 -53.89 -27.69 2.07
CA ALA A 267 -54.73 -28.89 2.27
C ALA A 267 -53.90 -30.19 2.19
N ASP A 268 -53.45 -30.61 3.37
CA ASP A 268 -53.52 -31.94 4.01
C ASP A 268 -53.37 -33.27 3.21
N GLY A 269 -52.62 -34.20 3.81
CA GLY A 269 -52.30 -35.54 3.30
C GLY A 269 -51.30 -36.35 4.14
N GLU A 270 -51.60 -36.49 5.43
CA GLU A 270 -51.15 -37.46 6.45
C GLU A 270 -50.17 -38.64 6.15
N MET A 271 -49.19 -38.78 7.08
CA MET A 271 -48.67 -40.01 7.77
C MET A 271 -47.27 -40.63 7.45
N MET A 272 -46.25 -40.12 8.18
CA MET A 272 -45.28 -40.80 9.12
C MET A 272 -44.25 -41.86 8.64
N PRO A 273 -43.13 -42.11 9.38
CA PRO A 273 -42.26 -41.21 10.17
C PRO A 273 -40.73 -41.48 9.99
N GLY A 274 -39.89 -40.48 10.28
CA GLY A 274 -38.61 -40.72 10.96
C GLY A 274 -37.32 -40.28 10.26
N ALA A 275 -37.00 -38.98 10.33
CA ALA A 275 -35.64 -38.48 10.53
C ALA A 275 -35.75 -37.00 10.93
N SER A 276 -35.33 -36.66 12.14
CA SER A 276 -35.38 -35.29 12.67
C SER A 276 -34.39 -34.37 11.95
N ASP A 277 -34.93 -33.33 11.33
CA ASP A 277 -34.25 -32.09 10.96
C ASP A 277 -33.80 -31.32 12.22
N ASP A 278 -32.60 -30.73 12.16
CA ASP A 278 -32.23 -29.56 12.95
C ASP A 278 -31.91 -28.42 11.96
N ASP A 279 -32.88 -27.53 11.78
CA ASP A 279 -32.79 -26.26 11.04
C ASP A 279 -32.17 -25.17 11.95
N PRO A 280 -31.15 -24.41 11.50
CA PRO A 280 -30.37 -23.51 12.35
C PRO A 280 -30.99 -22.11 12.37
N GLY A 281 -31.87 -21.85 13.34
CA GLY A 281 -32.58 -20.56 13.37
C GLY A 281 -33.20 -20.14 14.71
N ARG A 282 -32.63 -20.48 15.87
CA ARG A 282 -32.99 -19.86 17.16
C ARG A 282 -31.78 -19.72 18.09
N PRO A 283 -31.63 -18.61 18.85
CA PRO A 283 -30.63 -18.48 19.89
C PRO A 283 -31.01 -19.40 21.07
N GLY A 284 -30.51 -20.64 21.01
CA GLY A 284 -30.74 -21.70 21.99
C GLY A 284 -29.64 -21.77 23.05
N ARG A 285 -30.13 -21.95 24.29
CA ARG A 285 -29.50 -22.40 25.55
C ARG A 285 -28.11 -23.07 25.46
N PRO A 286 -27.26 -22.90 26.50
CA PRO A 286 -25.90 -23.47 26.53
C PRO A 286 -25.96 -25.00 26.43
N GLY A 287 -25.74 -25.50 25.21
CA GLY A 287 -25.50 -26.90 24.93
C GLY A 287 -24.23 -27.35 25.63
N THR A 288 -24.32 -28.52 26.24
CA THR A 288 -23.28 -29.22 27.00
C THR A 288 -21.92 -29.12 26.31
N GLN A 289 -21.04 -28.27 26.85
CA GLN A 289 -19.65 -28.17 26.42
C GLN A 289 -18.98 -29.54 26.57
N PRO A 290 -18.08 -29.95 25.65
CA PRO A 290 -17.26 -31.14 25.85
C PRO A 290 -16.58 -31.03 27.21
N ARG A 291 -16.75 -32.05 28.06
CA ARG A 291 -16.08 -32.15 29.36
C ARG A 291 -14.58 -32.34 29.14
N GLY A 292 -13.88 -31.23 29.05
CA GLY A 292 -12.43 -31.12 29.04
C GLY A 292 -12.08 -29.65 28.86
N ARG A 293 -11.54 -29.01 29.89
CA ARG A 293 -10.94 -27.67 29.70
C ARG A 293 -9.87 -27.82 28.60
N PRO A 294 -9.86 -26.95 27.57
CA PRO A 294 -8.77 -26.91 26.61
C PRO A 294 -7.46 -26.79 27.37
N ASP A 295 -6.49 -27.66 27.07
CA ASP A 295 -5.18 -27.57 27.69
C ASP A 295 -4.45 -26.34 27.14
N GLU A 296 -4.25 -25.33 27.96
CA GLU A 296 -3.54 -24.09 27.59
C GLU A 296 -2.07 -24.37 27.20
N ASN A 297 -1.53 -25.51 27.63
CA ASN A 297 -0.19 -25.98 27.28
C ASN A 297 -0.16 -26.91 26.07
N ALA A 298 -1.29 -27.13 25.37
CA ALA A 298 -1.31 -27.97 24.18
C ALA A 298 -0.30 -27.47 23.12
N VAL A 299 0.51 -28.40 22.63
CA VAL A 299 1.41 -28.21 21.48
C VAL A 299 0.58 -28.26 20.20
N TYR A 300 0.95 -27.45 19.22
CA TYR A 300 0.25 -27.45 17.94
C TYR A 300 0.29 -28.82 17.24
N ARG A 301 -0.84 -29.26 16.68
CA ARG A 301 -0.94 -30.45 15.84
C ARG A 301 -2.02 -30.30 14.78
N ALA A 302 -1.82 -30.94 13.63
CA ALA A 302 -2.89 -31.15 12.66
C ALA A 302 -3.68 -32.42 13.00
N PHE A 303 -5.01 -32.35 12.93
CA PHE A 303 -5.85 -33.54 13.11
C PHE A 303 -5.60 -34.56 11.99
N SER A 304 -5.51 -34.07 10.75
CA SER A 304 -5.25 -34.86 9.56
C SER A 304 -4.62 -33.97 8.48
N VAL A 305 -3.55 -34.47 7.85
CA VAL A 305 -2.90 -33.80 6.70
C VAL A 305 -3.28 -34.42 5.35
N ALA A 306 -4.09 -35.48 5.35
CA ALA A 306 -4.31 -36.29 4.15
C ALA A 306 -5.10 -35.59 3.02
N ALA A 307 -5.74 -34.45 3.30
CA ALA A 307 -6.43 -33.65 2.28
C ALA A 307 -5.70 -32.32 1.98
N ASP A 308 -4.56 -32.06 2.62
CA ASP A 308 -3.71 -30.91 2.31
C ASP A 308 -3.13 -31.07 0.91
N GLU A 309 -3.03 -29.96 0.18
CA GLU A 309 -2.55 -29.97 -1.19
C GLU A 309 -1.53 -28.88 -1.47
N VAL A 310 -0.55 -29.21 -2.31
CA VAL A 310 0.33 -28.26 -2.99
C VAL A 310 -0.03 -28.31 -4.46
N ILE A 311 -0.42 -27.18 -5.04
CA ILE A 311 -0.94 -27.12 -6.41
C ILE A 311 -0.32 -25.96 -7.19
N ASP A 312 -0.06 -26.19 -8.48
CA ASP A 312 0.39 -25.14 -9.38
C ASP A 312 -0.78 -24.24 -9.78
N ALA A 313 -0.52 -22.94 -9.91
CA ALA A 313 -1.56 -21.95 -10.20
C ALA A 313 -2.32 -22.20 -11.53
N ASP A 314 -1.66 -22.79 -12.52
CA ASP A 314 -2.25 -23.12 -13.83
C ASP A 314 -3.28 -24.26 -13.76
N LYS A 315 -3.27 -25.08 -12.71
CA LYS A 315 -4.26 -26.14 -12.47
C LYS A 315 -5.52 -25.66 -11.76
N LEU A 316 -5.50 -24.45 -11.19
CA LEU A 316 -6.61 -23.90 -10.43
C LEU A 316 -7.61 -23.13 -11.30
N CYS A 317 -7.22 -22.70 -12.49
CA CYS A 317 -8.00 -21.77 -13.31
C CYS A 317 -7.73 -22.01 -14.79
N ASP A 318 -8.75 -21.85 -15.62
CA ASP A 318 -8.65 -22.05 -17.06
C ASP A 318 -7.72 -21.02 -17.71
N SER A 319 -7.01 -21.42 -18.77
CA SER A 319 -6.02 -20.56 -19.44
C SER A 319 -6.60 -19.22 -19.90
N ASP A 320 -7.86 -19.20 -20.37
CA ASP A 320 -8.51 -17.97 -20.84
C ASP A 320 -8.89 -17.04 -19.69
N GLU A 321 -9.39 -17.60 -18.58
CA GLU A 321 -9.70 -16.84 -17.36
C GLU A 321 -8.41 -16.26 -16.76
N LEU A 322 -7.34 -17.06 -16.67
CA LEU A 322 -6.00 -16.58 -16.27
C LEU A 322 -5.50 -15.45 -17.17
N GLY A 323 -5.74 -15.53 -18.48
CA GLY A 323 -5.42 -14.47 -19.43
C GLY A 323 -6.13 -13.16 -19.11
N ARG A 324 -7.45 -13.21 -18.83
CA ARG A 324 -8.26 -12.04 -18.46
C ARG A 324 -7.80 -11.44 -17.12
N LEU A 325 -7.65 -12.27 -16.10
CA LEU A 325 -7.18 -11.84 -14.78
C LEU A 325 -5.78 -11.21 -14.87
N ARG A 326 -4.90 -11.77 -15.72
CA ARG A 326 -3.60 -11.18 -15.95
C ARG A 326 -3.69 -9.81 -16.63
N HIS A 327 -4.60 -9.65 -17.60
CA HIS A 327 -4.80 -8.37 -18.26
C HIS A 327 -5.28 -7.29 -17.27
N LEU A 328 -6.16 -7.65 -16.33
CA LEU A 328 -6.58 -6.75 -15.25
C LEU A 328 -5.39 -6.30 -14.38
N LEU A 329 -4.53 -7.25 -13.99
CA LEU A 329 -3.32 -6.94 -13.24
C LEU A 329 -2.35 -6.04 -14.04
N ASP A 330 -2.23 -6.26 -15.35
CA ASP A 330 -1.39 -5.43 -16.23
C ASP A 330 -1.88 -3.98 -16.34
N GLN A 331 -3.21 -3.79 -16.41
CA GLN A 331 -3.80 -2.45 -16.44
C GLN A 331 -3.46 -1.66 -15.18
N GLN A 332 -3.51 -2.30 -14.01
CA GLN A 332 -3.12 -1.68 -12.74
C GLN A 332 -1.61 -1.39 -12.68
N LEU A 333 -0.78 -2.28 -13.22
CA LEU A 333 0.68 -2.11 -13.26
C LEU A 333 1.15 -1.01 -14.23
N SER A 334 0.34 -0.63 -15.24
CA SER A 334 0.74 0.34 -16.27
C SER A 334 1.18 1.69 -15.68
N HIS A 335 0.49 2.16 -14.65
CA HIS A 335 0.76 3.43 -13.96
C HIS A 335 2.06 3.38 -13.13
N LEU A 336 2.51 2.19 -12.74
CA LEU A 336 3.68 1.97 -11.90
C LEU A 336 4.96 1.66 -12.69
N GLN A 337 4.90 1.59 -14.03
CA GLN A 337 6.06 1.19 -14.85
C GLN A 337 7.29 2.11 -14.66
N SER A 338 7.07 3.42 -14.56
CA SER A 338 8.15 4.42 -14.37
C SER A 338 8.82 4.28 -13.00
N VAL A 339 8.05 3.92 -11.96
CA VAL A 339 8.55 3.62 -10.63
C VAL A 339 9.39 2.35 -10.72
N ILE A 340 8.84 1.26 -11.27
CA ILE A 340 9.51 -0.05 -11.33
C ILE A 340 10.84 0.00 -12.11
N ALA A 341 10.93 0.78 -13.18
CA ALA A 341 12.19 0.97 -13.91
C ALA A 341 13.26 1.65 -13.04
N ARG A 342 12.90 2.73 -12.32
CA ARG A 342 13.81 3.42 -11.39
C ARG A 342 14.26 2.51 -10.25
N LEU A 343 13.32 1.74 -9.69
CA LEU A 343 13.54 0.75 -8.65
C LEU A 343 14.54 -0.33 -9.07
N ALA A 344 14.31 -0.95 -10.23
CA ALA A 344 15.20 -1.96 -10.77
C ALA A 344 16.60 -1.41 -11.01
N ASN A 345 16.70 -0.20 -11.57
CA ASN A 345 18.00 0.44 -11.80
C ASN A 345 18.72 0.78 -10.49
N ARG A 346 18.02 1.24 -9.45
CA ARG A 346 18.62 1.56 -8.13
C ARG A 346 19.13 0.30 -7.44
N LEU A 347 18.33 -0.77 -7.43
CA LEU A 347 18.74 -2.06 -6.87
C LEU A 347 19.91 -2.66 -7.67
N GLN A 348 19.82 -2.67 -8.99
CA GLN A 348 20.88 -3.16 -9.87
C GLN A 348 22.17 -2.39 -9.63
N ARG A 349 22.14 -1.05 -9.58
CA ARG A 349 23.33 -0.24 -9.27
C ARG A 349 23.91 -0.55 -7.89
N ARG A 350 23.09 -0.72 -6.85
CA ARG A 350 23.58 -1.10 -5.51
C ARG A 350 24.20 -2.49 -5.49
N LEU A 351 23.58 -3.47 -6.15
CA LEU A 351 24.12 -4.83 -6.24
C LEU A 351 25.41 -4.87 -7.08
N LEU A 352 25.47 -4.12 -8.19
CA LEU A 352 26.68 -3.94 -9.00
C LEU A 352 27.78 -3.18 -8.27
N ALA A 353 27.44 -2.17 -7.45
CA ALA A 353 28.41 -1.46 -6.61
C ALA A 353 29.05 -2.40 -5.58
N LYS A 354 28.37 -3.48 -5.20
CA LYS A 354 28.96 -4.58 -4.43
C LYS A 354 29.72 -5.58 -5.28
N GLN A 355 29.51 -5.64 -6.58
CA GLN A 355 30.39 -6.38 -7.49
C GLN A 355 31.67 -5.62 -7.84
N THR A 356 31.86 -4.39 -7.33
CA THR A 356 33.08 -3.62 -7.62
C THR A 356 34.28 -4.43 -7.14
N ARG A 357 35.07 -4.86 -8.13
CA ARG A 357 36.29 -5.65 -8.00
C ARG A 357 37.20 -5.00 -6.97
N ALA A 358 37.41 -5.65 -5.84
CA ALA A 358 38.39 -5.19 -4.88
C ALA A 358 39.77 -5.64 -5.36
N TRP A 359 40.76 -4.76 -5.25
CA TRP A 359 42.15 -5.08 -5.60
C TRP A 359 42.93 -5.27 -4.30
N GLU A 360 43.60 -6.42 -4.18
CA GLU A 360 44.60 -6.66 -3.16
C GLU A 360 45.96 -6.26 -3.74
N PHE A 361 46.71 -5.41 -3.03
CA PHE A 361 47.99 -4.83 -3.48
C PHE A 361 49.15 -5.35 -2.64
N ASP A 362 50.37 -5.13 -3.13
CA ASP A 362 51.62 -5.47 -2.44
C ASP A 362 51.74 -7.00 -2.16
N LEU A 363 51.30 -7.79 -3.13
CA LEU A 363 51.40 -9.25 -3.11
C LEU A 363 52.76 -9.73 -3.65
N GLU A 364 53.21 -10.90 -3.20
CA GLU A 364 54.44 -11.52 -3.71
C GLU A 364 54.28 -12.12 -5.11
N GLU A 365 53.04 -12.44 -5.51
CA GLU A 365 52.67 -12.99 -6.82
C GLU A 365 51.34 -12.41 -7.32
N GLY A 366 51.13 -12.33 -8.64
CA GLY A 366 49.89 -11.85 -9.25
C GLY A 366 50.07 -11.05 -10.55
N ILE A 367 49.15 -10.13 -10.82
CA ILE A 367 49.23 -9.21 -11.96
C ILE A 367 50.12 -8.03 -11.57
N LEU A 368 51.07 -7.61 -12.41
CA LEU A 368 51.91 -6.44 -12.11
C LEU A 368 51.08 -5.15 -12.03
N ASP A 369 51.26 -4.41 -10.93
CA ASP A 369 50.73 -3.06 -10.77
C ASP A 369 51.62 -2.04 -11.48
N ALA A 370 51.27 -1.75 -12.74
CA ALA A 370 52.00 -0.82 -13.60
C ALA A 370 52.15 0.58 -12.98
N ALA A 371 51.23 1.03 -12.12
CA ALA A 371 51.30 2.34 -11.47
C ALA A 371 52.43 2.43 -10.42
N ARG A 372 52.83 1.28 -9.85
CA ARG A 372 53.87 1.19 -8.82
C ARG A 372 55.21 0.67 -9.35
N LEU A 373 55.30 0.40 -10.66
CA LEU A 373 56.49 -0.14 -11.31
C LEU A 373 57.75 0.72 -11.11
N SER A 374 57.59 2.04 -10.97
CA SER A 374 58.69 2.97 -10.68
C SER A 374 59.40 2.70 -9.35
N ARG A 375 58.74 2.03 -8.40
CA ARG A 375 59.34 1.62 -7.11
C ARG A 375 60.40 0.54 -7.27
N VAL A 376 60.29 -0.29 -8.32
CA VAL A 376 61.31 -1.30 -8.64
C VAL A 376 62.66 -0.64 -8.91
N VAL A 377 62.65 0.54 -9.54
CA VAL A 377 63.88 1.29 -9.86
C VAL A 377 64.29 2.19 -8.70
N THR A 378 63.34 2.83 -8.03
CA THR A 378 63.62 3.87 -7.02
C THR A 378 63.82 3.35 -5.60
N ASN A 379 63.33 2.15 -5.25
CA ASN A 379 63.51 1.58 -3.91
C ASN A 379 63.61 0.03 -3.95
N PRO A 380 64.82 -0.53 -4.15
CA PRO A 380 65.04 -1.96 -4.34
C PRO A 380 64.79 -2.86 -3.11
N ILE A 381 64.54 -2.28 -1.94
CA ILE A 381 64.42 -3.01 -0.66
C ILE A 381 62.96 -3.40 -0.37
N LEU A 382 61.99 -2.80 -1.04
CA LEU A 382 60.56 -3.12 -0.89
C LEU A 382 60.13 -4.21 -1.90
N PRO A 383 59.50 -5.31 -1.44
CA PRO A 383 59.08 -6.41 -2.31
C PRO A 383 57.90 -6.04 -3.22
N LEU A 384 57.63 -6.95 -4.17
CA LEU A 384 57.05 -6.71 -5.49
C LEU A 384 55.65 -6.07 -5.53
N SER A 385 55.44 -5.28 -6.57
CA SER A 385 54.20 -4.55 -6.87
C SER A 385 53.20 -5.42 -7.63
N TYR A 386 52.85 -6.59 -7.10
CA TYR A 386 51.75 -7.37 -7.68
C TYR A 386 50.42 -6.97 -7.03
N LYS A 387 49.39 -7.00 -7.85
CA LYS A 387 48.00 -6.86 -7.47
C LYS A 387 47.23 -8.10 -7.92
N ARG A 388 46.23 -8.47 -7.13
CA ARG A 388 45.29 -9.54 -7.48
C ARG A 388 43.89 -8.96 -7.43
N GLU A 389 43.12 -9.30 -8.44
CA GLU A 389 41.70 -9.03 -8.45
C GLU A 389 41.01 -9.99 -7.49
N LEU A 390 40.35 -9.46 -6.46
CA LEU A 390 39.47 -10.24 -5.60
C LEU A 390 38.14 -10.41 -6.33
N GLU A 391 37.87 -11.63 -6.79
CA GLU A 391 36.52 -12.02 -7.16
C GLU A 391 35.69 -12.08 -5.88
N MET A 392 34.77 -11.13 -5.73
CA MET A 392 33.73 -11.26 -4.72
C MET A 392 32.62 -12.11 -5.29
N GLU A 393 32.45 -13.32 -4.74
CA GLU A 393 31.29 -14.15 -5.04
C GLU A 393 30.03 -13.40 -4.59
N PHE A 394 29.23 -12.95 -5.56
CA PHE A 394 27.85 -12.62 -5.27
C PHE A 394 27.22 -13.90 -4.73
N ARG A 395 26.85 -13.93 -3.43
CA ARG A 395 26.24 -15.13 -2.84
C ARG A 395 25.08 -15.56 -3.72
N ASP A 396 25.14 -16.79 -4.21
CA ASP A 396 24.02 -17.42 -4.90
C ASP A 396 22.79 -17.30 -3.99
N THR A 397 21.85 -16.44 -4.39
CA THR A 397 20.75 -15.99 -3.53
C THR A 397 19.43 -16.42 -4.13
N VAL A 398 18.59 -17.00 -3.27
CA VAL A 398 17.20 -17.32 -3.56
C VAL A 398 16.26 -16.56 -2.62
N VAL A 399 15.18 -16.03 -3.17
CA VAL A 399 14.12 -15.34 -2.44
C VAL A 399 12.80 -16.06 -2.67
N SER A 400 12.14 -16.56 -1.63
CA SER A 400 10.75 -17.05 -1.72
C SER A 400 9.80 -15.99 -1.17
N LEU A 401 8.88 -15.54 -2.01
CA LEU A 401 7.76 -14.68 -1.63
C LEU A 401 6.58 -15.58 -1.24
N LEU A 402 6.13 -15.52 0.02
CA LEU A 402 4.98 -16.26 0.53
C LEU A 402 3.81 -15.30 0.76
N ILE A 403 2.73 -15.47 0.00
CA ILE A 403 1.63 -14.50 -0.06
C ILE A 403 0.37 -15.10 0.57
N ASP A 404 -0.23 -14.34 1.48
CA ASP A 404 -1.50 -14.70 2.08
C ASP A 404 -2.64 -14.56 1.05
N ASN A 405 -3.35 -15.66 0.82
CA ASN A 405 -4.55 -15.72 0.01
C ASN A 405 -5.79 -15.93 0.92
N SER A 406 -5.84 -15.22 2.05
CA SER A 406 -6.98 -15.17 2.96
C SER A 406 -8.13 -14.29 2.45
N GLY A 407 -9.31 -14.43 3.07
CA GLY A 407 -10.50 -13.66 2.76
C GLY A 407 -10.41 -12.20 3.20
N SER A 408 -9.59 -11.89 4.21
CA SER A 408 -9.31 -10.51 4.62
C SER A 408 -8.48 -9.76 3.56
N MET A 409 -7.72 -10.49 2.74
CA MET A 409 -6.96 -9.92 1.62
C MET A 409 -7.85 -9.48 0.44
N ARG A 410 -9.16 -9.74 0.45
CA ARG A 410 -10.06 -9.44 -0.67
C ARG A 410 -10.04 -7.98 -1.11
N GLY A 411 -10.13 -7.77 -2.42
CA GLY A 411 -10.19 -6.43 -3.03
C GLY A 411 -8.81 -5.80 -3.16
N ARG A 412 -8.61 -4.65 -2.50
CA ARG A 412 -7.37 -3.87 -2.63
C ARG A 412 -6.13 -4.57 -2.06
N PRO A 413 -6.15 -5.23 -0.88
CA PRO A 413 -4.93 -5.82 -0.31
C PRO A 413 -4.28 -6.90 -1.19
N ILE A 414 -5.06 -7.85 -1.72
CA ILE A 414 -4.53 -8.90 -2.60
C ILE A 414 -4.01 -8.33 -3.92
N THR A 415 -4.65 -7.26 -4.41
CA THR A 415 -4.22 -6.53 -5.59
C THR A 415 -2.84 -5.89 -5.35
N VAL A 416 -2.66 -5.23 -4.21
CA VAL A 416 -1.36 -4.68 -3.79
C VAL A 416 -0.32 -5.79 -3.63
N ALA A 417 -0.65 -6.91 -3.01
CA ALA A 417 0.25 -8.05 -2.86
C ALA A 417 0.68 -8.65 -4.22
N ALA A 418 -0.26 -8.83 -5.16
CA ALA A 418 0.03 -9.33 -6.51
C ALA A 418 0.94 -8.39 -7.29
N MET A 419 0.68 -7.08 -7.23
CA MET A 419 1.57 -6.07 -7.81
C MET A 419 2.95 -6.10 -7.16
N SER A 420 3.01 -6.22 -5.83
CA SER A 420 4.27 -6.32 -5.08
C SER A 420 5.12 -7.49 -5.54
N ALA A 421 4.51 -8.67 -5.61
CA ALA A 421 5.16 -9.90 -6.02
C ALA A 421 5.69 -9.82 -7.46
N ASP A 422 4.90 -9.25 -8.38
CA ASP A 422 5.31 -9.04 -9.77
C ASP A 422 6.52 -8.09 -9.86
N ILE A 423 6.43 -6.93 -9.20
CA ILE A 423 7.49 -5.92 -9.18
C ILE A 423 8.79 -6.49 -8.62
N LEU A 424 8.71 -7.18 -7.48
CA LEU A 424 9.86 -7.78 -6.82
C LEU A 424 10.50 -8.88 -7.64
N ALA A 425 9.71 -9.85 -8.10
CA ALA A 425 10.24 -10.97 -8.87
C ALA A 425 10.92 -10.47 -10.15
N ARG A 426 10.29 -9.52 -10.86
CA ARG A 426 10.87 -8.92 -12.06
C ARG A 426 12.16 -8.15 -11.77
N THR A 427 12.24 -7.47 -10.63
CA THR A 427 13.40 -6.63 -10.26
C THR A 427 14.57 -7.48 -9.79
N LEU A 428 14.32 -8.48 -8.94
CA LEU A 428 15.33 -9.39 -8.41
C LEU A 428 15.90 -10.32 -9.49
N GLU A 429 15.08 -10.86 -10.38
CA GLU A 429 15.57 -11.70 -11.48
C GLU A 429 16.47 -10.93 -12.46
N ARG A 430 16.16 -9.65 -12.72
CA ARG A 430 17.06 -8.79 -13.51
C ARG A 430 18.43 -8.61 -12.87
N CYS A 431 18.51 -8.78 -11.55
CA CYS A 431 19.75 -8.73 -10.78
C CYS A 431 20.40 -10.11 -10.57
N GLY A 432 19.91 -11.16 -11.25
CA GLY A 432 20.47 -12.52 -11.15
C GLY A 432 20.05 -13.31 -9.90
N VAL A 433 19.10 -12.80 -9.12
CA VAL A 433 18.57 -13.49 -7.92
C VAL A 433 17.43 -14.41 -8.35
N LYS A 434 17.44 -15.67 -7.89
CA LYS A 434 16.33 -16.60 -8.16
C LYS A 434 15.16 -16.28 -7.25
N VAL A 435 13.95 -16.28 -7.80
CA VAL A 435 12.74 -15.91 -7.04
C VAL A 435 11.67 -16.97 -7.17
N GLU A 436 11.13 -17.42 -6.05
CA GLU A 436 9.94 -18.25 -5.99
C GLU A 436 8.75 -17.42 -5.51
N ILE A 437 7.55 -17.67 -6.05
CA ILE A 437 6.32 -17.01 -5.61
C ILE A 437 5.31 -18.09 -5.22
N LEU A 438 4.96 -18.06 -3.94
CA LEU A 438 4.11 -19.02 -3.25
C LEU A 438 2.89 -18.30 -2.68
N GLY A 439 1.75 -19.00 -2.64
CA GLY A 439 0.54 -18.59 -1.96
C GLY A 439 0.11 -19.61 -0.94
N PHE A 440 -0.64 -19.17 0.08
CA PHE A 440 -1.26 -20.09 1.03
C PHE A 440 -2.67 -19.66 1.37
N THR A 441 -3.54 -20.64 1.53
CA THR A 441 -4.93 -20.51 1.94
C THR A 441 -5.43 -21.88 2.40
N THR A 442 -6.72 -22.00 2.68
CA THR A 442 -7.39 -23.26 2.99
C THR A 442 -8.23 -23.77 1.82
N ARG A 443 -8.48 -25.08 1.76
CA ARG A 443 -9.32 -25.66 0.69
C ARG A 443 -10.78 -25.25 0.82
N ALA A 444 -11.29 -25.19 2.04
CA ALA A 444 -12.68 -24.92 2.35
C ALA A 444 -12.82 -23.82 3.42
N TRP A 445 -14.00 -23.20 3.46
CA TRP A 445 -14.39 -22.32 4.56
C TRP A 445 -14.94 -23.15 5.71
N LYS A 446 -14.60 -22.79 6.94
CA LYS A 446 -15.12 -23.40 8.16
C LYS A 446 -14.88 -24.91 8.18
N GLY A 447 -13.63 -25.29 7.87
CA GLY A 447 -13.16 -26.67 7.96
C GLY A 447 -13.44 -27.47 6.68
N GLY A 448 -12.61 -28.49 6.47
CA GLY A 448 -12.68 -29.38 5.30
C GLY A 448 -12.86 -30.83 5.71
N GLN A 449 -12.21 -31.74 4.97
CA GLN A 449 -12.24 -33.17 5.25
C GLN A 449 -11.65 -33.51 6.62
N ALA A 450 -10.65 -32.73 7.10
CA ALA A 450 -10.14 -32.88 8.45
C ALA A 450 -11.25 -32.70 9.51
N ARG A 451 -12.15 -31.73 9.35
CA ARG A 451 -13.31 -31.52 10.23
C ARG A 451 -14.32 -32.65 10.13
N GLU A 452 -14.65 -33.09 8.92
CA GLU A 452 -15.59 -34.20 8.70
C GLU A 452 -15.10 -35.48 9.36
N ARG A 453 -13.81 -35.81 9.19
CA ARG A 453 -13.18 -36.97 9.83
C ARG A 453 -13.17 -36.85 11.35
N TRP A 454 -12.97 -35.65 11.88
CA TRP A 454 -13.03 -35.40 13.33
C TRP A 454 -14.44 -35.65 13.88
N ILE A 455 -15.47 -35.20 13.17
CA ILE A 455 -16.87 -35.47 13.52
C ILE A 455 -17.16 -36.97 13.45
N ALA A 456 -16.76 -37.64 12.37
CA ALA A 456 -16.93 -39.08 12.19
C ALA A 456 -16.18 -39.91 13.24
N ALA A 457 -15.03 -39.42 13.74
CA ALA A 457 -14.26 -40.05 14.81
C ALA A 457 -14.83 -39.83 16.23
N GLY A 458 -16.03 -39.25 16.36
CA GLY A 458 -16.68 -39.02 17.65
C GLY A 458 -16.19 -37.78 18.39
N LYS A 459 -15.65 -36.79 17.67
CA LYS A 459 -15.19 -35.49 18.21
C LYS A 459 -14.21 -35.62 19.39
N PRO A 460 -13.07 -36.32 19.20
CA PRO A 460 -12.05 -36.41 20.25
C PRO A 460 -11.57 -35.02 20.69
N ALA A 461 -11.27 -34.88 21.99
CA ALA A 461 -10.84 -33.62 22.58
C ALA A 461 -9.47 -33.15 22.05
N ASN A 462 -9.26 -31.83 22.02
CA ASN A 462 -8.03 -31.17 21.56
C ASN A 462 -7.60 -31.61 20.15
N PRO A 463 -8.48 -31.57 19.13
CA PRO A 463 -8.16 -32.15 17.83
C PRO A 463 -7.02 -31.46 17.07
N GLY A 464 -6.69 -30.23 17.45
CA GLY A 464 -5.74 -29.40 16.71
C GLY A 464 -6.38 -28.80 15.45
N ARG A 465 -5.60 -28.59 14.38
CA ARG A 465 -6.10 -28.04 13.11
C ARG A 465 -7.16 -28.93 12.47
N LEU A 466 -8.26 -28.33 12.04
CA LEU A 466 -9.43 -28.99 11.44
C LEU A 466 -9.75 -28.58 10.00
N ASN A 467 -8.94 -27.72 9.37
CA ASN A 467 -9.13 -27.32 7.98
C ASN A 467 -7.99 -27.82 7.11
N ASP A 468 -8.27 -28.14 5.84
CA ASP A 468 -7.28 -28.65 4.91
C ASP A 468 -6.54 -27.49 4.25
N LEU A 469 -5.21 -27.62 4.12
CA LEU A 469 -4.37 -26.57 3.54
C LEU A 469 -4.39 -26.62 2.02
N ARG A 470 -4.28 -25.43 1.41
CA ARG A 470 -3.97 -25.26 0.00
C ARG A 470 -2.77 -24.33 -0.14
N HIS A 471 -1.65 -24.92 -0.53
CA HIS A 471 -0.44 -24.21 -0.89
C HIS A 471 -0.37 -24.07 -2.41
N ILE A 472 -0.16 -22.85 -2.89
CA ILE A 472 -0.20 -22.51 -4.32
C ILE A 472 1.22 -22.17 -4.77
N VAL A 473 1.68 -22.78 -5.85
CA VAL A 473 2.94 -22.40 -6.51
C VAL A 473 2.58 -21.55 -7.74
N TYR A 474 2.76 -20.22 -7.62
CA TYR A 474 2.57 -19.33 -8.76
C TYR A 474 3.76 -19.37 -9.71
N LYS A 475 4.97 -19.41 -9.14
CA LYS A 475 6.24 -19.44 -9.86
C LYS A 475 7.28 -20.23 -9.06
N PRO A 476 7.82 -21.34 -9.59
CA PRO A 476 8.96 -22.01 -8.95
C PRO A 476 10.26 -21.19 -9.16
N ALA A 477 11.22 -21.35 -8.24
CA ALA A 477 12.48 -20.58 -8.24
C ALA A 477 13.24 -20.60 -9.58
N ASP A 478 13.28 -21.76 -10.24
CA ASP A 478 14.05 -21.98 -11.48
C ASP A 478 13.29 -21.60 -12.76
N ALA A 479 11.98 -21.34 -12.68
CA ALA A 479 11.24 -20.87 -13.85
C ALA A 479 11.41 -19.35 -14.01
N PRO A 480 11.74 -18.83 -15.20
CA PRO A 480 11.83 -17.39 -15.41
C PRO A 480 10.46 -16.74 -15.25
N TRP A 481 10.42 -15.50 -14.73
CA TRP A 481 9.18 -14.74 -14.51
C TRP A 481 8.27 -14.72 -15.75
N ARG A 482 8.85 -14.61 -16.95
CA ARG A 482 8.09 -14.58 -18.22
C ARG A 482 7.15 -15.78 -18.39
N ARG A 483 7.57 -16.96 -17.92
CA ARG A 483 6.76 -18.20 -18.02
C ARG A 483 5.64 -18.24 -17.00
N ALA A 484 5.87 -17.71 -15.80
CA ALA A 484 4.90 -17.68 -14.71
C ALA A 484 4.03 -16.41 -14.68
N ARG A 485 4.26 -15.46 -15.60
CA ARG A 485 3.59 -14.16 -15.64
C ARG A 485 2.07 -14.27 -15.58
N ARG A 486 1.47 -15.21 -16.34
CA ARG A 486 0.02 -15.42 -16.38
C ARG A 486 -0.53 -15.94 -15.04
N ASN A 487 0.24 -16.79 -14.36
CA ASN A 487 -0.15 -17.40 -13.10
C ASN A 487 -0.42 -16.37 -12.00
N LEU A 488 0.30 -15.25 -11.99
CA LEU A 488 0.10 -14.18 -11.02
C LEU A 488 -1.31 -13.55 -11.07
N GLY A 489 -1.98 -13.62 -12.23
CA GLY A 489 -3.37 -13.16 -12.36
C GLY A 489 -4.33 -13.94 -11.45
N LEU A 490 -4.02 -15.20 -11.12
CA LEU A 490 -4.86 -16.03 -10.26
C LEU A 490 -5.11 -15.40 -8.89
N MET A 491 -4.19 -14.57 -8.37
CA MET A 491 -4.36 -13.87 -7.10
C MET A 491 -5.60 -12.98 -7.07
N LEU A 492 -6.04 -12.47 -8.23
CA LEU A 492 -7.22 -11.61 -8.35
C LEU A 492 -8.54 -12.41 -8.46
N ARG A 493 -8.49 -13.74 -8.40
CA ARG A 493 -9.69 -14.58 -8.48
C ARG A 493 -10.38 -14.64 -7.11
N GLU A 494 -11.66 -14.31 -7.05
CA GLU A 494 -12.38 -14.28 -5.76
C GLU A 494 -12.49 -15.66 -5.09
N GLY A 495 -12.62 -16.74 -5.88
CA GLY A 495 -12.85 -18.10 -5.37
C GLY A 495 -11.65 -18.76 -4.67
N ILE A 496 -10.46 -18.15 -4.74
CA ILE A 496 -9.27 -18.70 -4.07
C ILE A 496 -9.11 -18.21 -2.63
N LEU A 497 -9.74 -17.07 -2.28
CA LEU A 497 -9.49 -16.38 -1.02
C LEU A 497 -10.36 -16.96 0.11
N LYS A 498 -9.73 -17.69 1.05
CA LYS A 498 -10.38 -18.42 2.17
C LYS A 498 -9.79 -18.11 3.55
N GLU A 499 -9.67 -19.09 4.44
CA GLU A 499 -9.04 -18.94 5.77
C GLU A 499 -7.52 -19.16 5.68
N ASN A 500 -6.77 -18.75 6.71
CA ASN A 500 -5.31 -18.80 6.73
C ASN A 500 -4.74 -19.51 7.98
N ILE A 501 -3.68 -20.29 7.74
CA ILE A 501 -2.95 -21.03 8.77
C ILE A 501 -1.45 -20.79 8.55
N ASP A 502 -1.04 -19.57 8.88
CA ASP A 502 0.26 -18.99 8.55
C ASP A 502 1.45 -19.82 9.06
N GLY A 503 1.34 -20.40 10.26
CA GLY A 503 2.43 -21.19 10.84
C GLY A 503 2.82 -22.39 9.96
N GLU A 504 1.85 -23.13 9.43
CA GLU A 504 2.12 -24.27 8.54
C GLU A 504 2.60 -23.80 7.15
N ALA A 505 2.06 -22.70 6.65
CA ALA A 505 2.51 -22.10 5.39
C ALA A 505 3.98 -21.63 5.48
N LEU A 506 4.36 -21.02 6.60
CA LEU A 506 5.70 -20.54 6.86
C LEU A 506 6.70 -21.69 6.96
N ALA A 507 6.33 -22.75 7.71
CA ALA A 507 7.13 -23.97 7.80
C ALA A 507 7.30 -24.65 6.43
N TRP A 508 6.24 -24.69 5.62
CA TRP A 508 6.28 -25.22 4.26
C TRP A 508 7.25 -24.44 3.37
N ALA A 509 7.13 -23.11 3.30
CA ALA A 509 8.02 -22.28 2.50
C ALA A 509 9.47 -22.34 2.98
N HIS A 510 9.70 -22.37 4.30
CA HIS A 510 11.02 -22.55 4.90
C HIS A 510 11.67 -23.88 4.48
N ASN A 511 10.94 -24.99 4.57
CA ASN A 511 11.45 -26.31 4.20
C ASN A 511 11.77 -26.41 2.71
N ARG A 512 11.01 -25.73 1.84
CA ARG A 512 11.34 -25.62 0.41
C ARG A 512 12.69 -24.93 0.20
N LEU A 513 12.92 -23.82 0.91
CA LEU A 513 14.19 -23.08 0.85
C LEU A 513 15.36 -23.90 1.41
N LEU A 514 15.17 -24.70 2.46
CA LEU A 514 16.24 -25.56 2.97
C LEU A 514 16.72 -26.60 1.95
N GLY A 515 15.84 -27.07 1.06
CA GLY A 515 16.18 -28.00 -0.03
C GLY A 515 16.94 -27.35 -1.19
N ARG A 516 17.16 -26.04 -1.16
CA ARG A 516 17.79 -25.29 -2.25
C ARG A 516 19.32 -25.23 -2.12
N PRO A 517 20.06 -25.29 -3.25
CA PRO A 517 21.53 -25.25 -3.24
C PRO A 517 22.09 -23.85 -2.97
N GLU A 518 21.29 -22.80 -3.18
CA GLU A 518 21.73 -21.41 -2.99
C GLU A 518 22.22 -21.17 -1.55
N GLU A 519 23.35 -20.48 -1.40
CA GLU A 519 23.94 -20.23 -0.09
C GLU A 519 23.07 -19.32 0.77
N ARG A 520 22.52 -18.27 0.14
CA ARG A 520 21.72 -17.26 0.80
C ARG A 520 20.24 -17.47 0.49
N ARG A 521 19.46 -17.66 1.54
CA ARG A 521 18.03 -17.97 1.45
C ARG A 521 17.24 -16.91 2.19
N ILE A 522 16.33 -16.24 1.51
CA ILE A 522 15.46 -15.22 2.09
C ILE A 522 14.01 -15.65 1.94
N LEU A 523 13.28 -15.70 3.05
CA LEU A 523 11.84 -15.93 3.09
C LEU A 523 11.13 -14.62 3.40
N MET A 524 10.33 -14.14 2.46
CA MET A 524 9.59 -12.90 2.57
C MET A 524 8.09 -13.19 2.59
N VAL A 525 7.43 -12.91 3.70
CA VAL A 525 5.99 -13.12 3.88
C VAL A 525 5.23 -11.84 3.56
N ILE A 526 4.14 -11.93 2.81
CA ILE A 526 3.22 -10.83 2.53
C ILE A 526 1.85 -11.22 3.09
N SER A 527 1.41 -10.58 4.16
CA SER A 527 0.16 -10.92 4.86
C SER A 527 -0.51 -9.66 5.40
N ASP A 528 -1.81 -9.74 5.66
CA ASP A 528 -2.62 -8.71 6.30
C ASP A 528 -2.86 -8.96 7.80
N GLY A 529 -2.26 -9.98 8.43
CA GLY A 529 -2.22 -10.00 9.90
C GLY A 529 -2.15 -11.36 10.58
N ALA A 530 -3.19 -11.67 11.35
CA ALA A 530 -3.20 -12.79 12.30
C ALA A 530 -3.82 -14.04 11.65
N PRO A 531 -3.40 -15.25 12.04
CA PRO A 531 -3.96 -16.49 11.50
C PRO A 531 -5.39 -16.70 12.00
N VAL A 532 -6.32 -16.98 11.09
CA VAL A 532 -7.74 -17.19 11.38
C VAL A 532 -8.25 -18.41 10.62
N ASP A 533 -8.69 -19.43 11.38
CA ASP A 533 -9.48 -20.56 10.92
C ASP A 533 -10.57 -20.88 11.95
N ASP A 534 -11.84 -20.60 11.60
CA ASP A 534 -12.99 -20.67 12.49
C ASP A 534 -13.15 -22.07 13.09
N SER A 535 -12.95 -23.12 12.29
CA SER A 535 -13.15 -24.50 12.74
C SER A 535 -12.11 -24.92 13.76
N THR A 536 -10.84 -24.62 13.50
CA THR A 536 -9.77 -24.89 14.45
C THR A 536 -9.95 -24.05 15.72
N LEU A 537 -10.26 -22.76 15.60
CA LEU A 537 -10.40 -21.87 16.76
C LEU A 537 -11.66 -22.14 17.60
N SER A 538 -12.71 -22.73 17.03
CA SER A 538 -13.95 -23.06 17.77
C SER A 538 -13.79 -24.20 18.78
N VAL A 539 -12.77 -25.05 18.63
CA VAL A 539 -12.57 -26.27 19.45
C VAL A 539 -11.20 -26.35 20.12
N ASN A 540 -10.38 -25.31 19.96
CA ASN A 540 -9.08 -25.14 20.59
C ASN A 540 -9.04 -23.78 21.32
N PRO A 541 -8.02 -23.47 22.14
CA PRO A 541 -7.85 -22.13 22.71
C PRO A 541 -7.84 -21.03 21.64
N GLY A 542 -8.37 -19.84 21.94
CA GLY A 542 -8.48 -18.74 20.97
C GLY A 542 -7.14 -18.22 20.42
N ASN A 543 -6.03 -18.51 21.10
CA ASN A 543 -4.67 -18.15 20.67
C ASN A 543 -3.91 -19.34 20.05
N TYR A 544 -4.57 -20.45 19.74
CA TYR A 544 -3.92 -21.70 19.31
C TYR A 544 -3.08 -21.53 18.03
N LEU A 545 -3.64 -20.89 17.01
CA LEU A 545 -2.93 -20.61 15.75
C LEU A 545 -1.86 -19.53 15.90
N GLU A 546 -2.13 -18.51 16.71
CA GLU A 546 -1.15 -17.44 16.99
C GLU A 546 0.09 -17.99 17.71
N LYS A 547 -0.12 -18.85 18.72
CA LYS A 547 0.94 -19.53 19.45
C LYS A 547 1.81 -20.35 18.49
N HIS A 548 1.18 -21.12 17.60
CA HIS A 548 1.88 -21.89 16.58
C HIS A 548 2.71 -21.00 15.64
N LEU A 549 2.13 -19.91 15.12
CA LEU A 549 2.85 -18.97 14.26
C LEU A 549 4.11 -18.41 14.96
N ARG A 550 3.98 -18.00 16.23
CA ARG A 550 5.11 -17.49 17.02
C ARG A 550 6.19 -18.55 17.26
N GLU A 551 5.79 -19.79 17.47
CA GLU A 551 6.72 -20.92 17.63
C GLU A 551 7.53 -21.15 16.34
N VAL A 552 6.85 -21.20 15.18
CA VAL A 552 7.51 -21.38 13.88
C VAL A 552 8.44 -20.22 13.55
N ILE A 553 8.02 -18.97 13.76
CA ILE A 553 8.88 -17.79 13.55
C ILE A 553 10.14 -17.88 14.40
N ARG A 554 10.01 -18.18 15.70
CA ARG A 554 11.15 -18.34 16.61
C ARG A 554 12.07 -19.47 16.17
N GLU A 555 11.52 -20.58 15.67
CA GLU A 555 12.32 -21.69 15.19
C GLU A 555 13.16 -21.29 13.97
N ILE A 556 12.56 -20.65 12.98
CA ILE A 556 13.25 -20.17 11.76
C ILE A 556 14.34 -19.16 12.13
N GLU A 557 14.01 -18.16 12.96
CA GLU A 557 14.97 -17.14 13.40
C GLU A 557 16.11 -17.73 14.24
N ARG A 558 15.84 -18.75 15.07
CA ARG A 558 16.86 -19.43 15.88
C ARG A 558 17.81 -20.26 15.02
N GLN A 559 17.31 -20.93 13.98
CA GLN A 559 18.16 -21.69 13.06
C GLN A 559 19.06 -20.76 12.25
N GLY A 560 18.53 -19.61 11.80
CA GLY A 560 19.31 -18.56 11.13
C GLY A 560 19.86 -18.93 9.74
N VAL A 561 19.47 -20.08 9.19
CA VAL A 561 19.84 -20.55 7.84
C VAL A 561 19.05 -19.80 6.76
N VAL A 562 17.82 -19.41 7.08
CA VAL A 562 16.91 -18.65 6.21
C VAL A 562 16.62 -17.31 6.88
N GLU A 563 16.81 -16.22 6.15
CA GLU A 563 16.49 -14.88 6.61
C GLU A 563 14.99 -14.62 6.45
N LEU A 564 14.30 -14.39 7.57
CA LEU A 564 12.86 -14.13 7.59
C LEU A 564 12.56 -12.62 7.60
N THR A 565 11.69 -12.19 6.70
CA THR A 565 11.15 -10.82 6.65
C THR A 565 9.66 -10.83 6.32
N ALA A 566 8.93 -9.81 6.73
CA ALA A 566 7.49 -9.72 6.49
C ALA A 566 7.07 -8.33 5.97
N ILE A 567 6.03 -8.33 5.14
CA ILE A 567 5.36 -7.13 4.64
C ILE A 567 3.89 -7.23 5.04
N GLY A 568 3.47 -6.29 5.89
CA GLY A 568 2.09 -6.11 6.30
C GLY A 568 1.33 -5.29 5.27
N ILE A 569 0.28 -5.85 4.66
CA ILE A 569 -0.60 -5.09 3.76
C ILE A 569 -1.75 -4.48 4.58
N GLY A 570 -1.72 -3.16 4.74
CA GLY A 570 -2.74 -2.40 5.49
C GLY A 570 -2.75 -2.68 7.00
N HIS A 571 -1.87 -3.54 7.51
CA HIS A 571 -1.84 -3.99 8.89
C HIS A 571 -0.42 -4.11 9.42
N ASP A 572 -0.24 -3.84 10.71
CA ASP A 572 1.06 -3.97 11.37
C ASP A 572 1.36 -5.43 11.75
N VAL A 573 2.41 -5.97 11.13
CA VAL A 573 2.90 -7.34 11.36
C VAL A 573 4.16 -7.39 12.23
N THR A 574 4.64 -6.25 12.74
CA THR A 574 5.81 -6.15 13.65
C THR A 574 5.59 -6.88 14.98
N ARG A 575 4.32 -7.09 15.36
CA ARG A 575 3.92 -7.92 16.51
C ARG A 575 4.37 -9.40 16.42
N TYR A 576 4.64 -9.88 15.21
CA TYR A 576 5.05 -11.27 14.95
C TYR A 576 6.49 -11.36 14.45
N TYR A 577 6.85 -10.50 13.49
CA TYR A 577 8.12 -10.59 12.78
C TYR A 577 9.08 -9.48 13.21
N ARG A 578 10.32 -9.84 13.53
CA ARG A 578 11.36 -8.87 13.92
C ARG A 578 11.73 -7.91 12.79
N ARG A 579 11.77 -8.39 11.55
CA ARG A 579 12.08 -7.62 10.34
C ARG A 579 10.82 -7.45 9.50
N ALA A 580 10.01 -6.46 9.83
CA ALA A 580 8.72 -6.20 9.20
C ALA A 580 8.61 -4.79 8.63
N VAL A 581 7.85 -4.63 7.56
CA VAL A 581 7.47 -3.35 6.95
C VAL A 581 5.98 -3.36 6.71
N THR A 582 5.30 -2.24 6.96
CA THR A 582 3.87 -2.11 6.64
C THR A 582 3.71 -1.21 5.43
N ILE A 583 2.92 -1.65 4.45
CA ILE A 583 2.56 -0.87 3.26
C ILE A 583 1.04 -0.77 3.14
N VAL A 584 0.55 0.41 2.79
CA VAL A 584 -0.87 0.66 2.54
C VAL A 584 -1.16 0.62 1.04
N ASP A 585 -0.17 1.01 0.22
CA ASP A 585 -0.31 1.08 -1.23
C ASP A 585 0.90 0.52 -1.97
N ALA A 586 0.68 0.06 -3.21
CA ALA A 586 1.75 -0.47 -4.05
C ALA A 586 2.76 0.60 -4.48
N GLU A 587 2.37 1.87 -4.49
CA GLU A 587 3.32 2.96 -4.73
C GLU A 587 4.38 3.08 -3.63
N GLN A 588 4.01 2.74 -2.38
CA GLN A 588 4.92 2.76 -1.23
C GLN A 588 5.96 1.63 -1.28
N LEU A 589 5.74 0.58 -2.09
CA LEU A 589 6.74 -0.45 -2.36
C LEU A 589 8.00 0.12 -3.00
N GLY A 590 7.89 1.24 -3.73
CA GLY A 590 9.04 1.81 -4.41
C GLY A 590 10.06 2.43 -3.46
N GLY A 591 9.64 3.32 -2.57
CA GLY A 591 10.57 3.97 -1.65
C GLY A 591 11.02 3.04 -0.52
N VAL A 592 10.05 2.64 0.31
CA VAL A 592 10.31 2.07 1.63
C VAL A 592 10.75 0.60 1.54
N MET A 593 10.08 -0.19 0.72
CA MET A 593 10.38 -1.63 0.64
C MET A 593 11.71 -1.90 -0.06
N LEU A 594 12.12 -1.08 -1.04
CA LEU A 594 13.40 -1.25 -1.71
C LEU A 594 14.59 -0.77 -0.90
N GLU A 595 14.42 0.23 -0.05
CA GLU A 595 15.43 0.60 0.94
C GLU A 595 15.59 -0.52 1.97
N ARG A 596 14.48 -1.11 2.45
CA ARG A 596 14.51 -2.26 3.37
C ARG A 596 15.02 -3.55 2.71
N LEU A 597 14.71 -3.77 1.43
CA LEU A 597 15.30 -4.86 0.63
C LEU A 597 16.77 -4.62 0.38
N ALA A 598 17.18 -3.40 0.05
CA ALA A 598 18.58 -3.05 -0.10
C ALA A 598 19.32 -3.24 1.24
N GLU A 599 18.73 -2.84 2.36
CA GLU A 599 19.22 -3.12 3.71
C GLU A 599 19.34 -4.63 3.99
N LEU A 600 18.34 -5.43 3.56
CA LEU A 600 18.43 -6.89 3.60
C LEU A 600 19.67 -7.35 2.84
N PHE A 601 19.99 -6.80 1.67
CA PHE A 601 21.24 -7.11 0.96
C PHE A 601 22.50 -6.47 1.57
N ASP A 602 22.39 -5.44 2.43
CA ASP A 602 23.48 -4.66 3.03
C ASP A 602 24.04 -5.24 4.35
N GLU A 603 23.26 -5.98 5.12
CA GLU A 603 23.71 -6.53 6.42
C GLU A 603 24.65 -7.74 6.30
N GLU A 604 25.96 -7.49 6.15
CA GLU A 604 27.00 -8.53 6.37
C GLU A 604 28.05 -8.19 7.46
N LYS A 605 28.02 -7.00 8.08
CA LYS A 605 29.10 -6.59 8.99
C LYS A 605 28.86 -6.82 10.49
N SER A 606 27.65 -7.18 10.92
CA SER A 606 27.34 -7.32 12.36
C SER A 606 27.63 -8.72 12.94
N SER A 607 27.40 -9.80 12.18
CA SER A 607 27.49 -11.16 12.73
C SER A 607 28.90 -11.77 12.72
N ARG A 608 29.77 -11.41 11.77
CA ARG A 608 31.16 -11.94 11.71
C ARG A 608 32.10 -11.32 12.74
N THR A 609 31.84 -10.09 13.18
CA THR A 609 32.69 -9.38 14.14
C THR A 609 32.57 -9.94 15.56
N ARG A 610 31.40 -10.47 15.93
CA ARG A 610 31.13 -11.03 17.27
C ARG A 610 31.70 -12.43 17.51
N VAL A 611 31.97 -13.20 16.45
CA VAL A 611 32.54 -14.55 16.57
C VAL A 611 34.07 -14.51 16.66
N LYS A 612 34.72 -13.52 16.04
CA LYS A 612 36.18 -13.34 16.18
C LYS A 612 36.58 -12.78 17.55
N SER A 613 35.76 -11.92 18.17
CA SER A 613 36.09 -11.37 19.50
C SER A 613 35.90 -12.35 20.66
N ARG A 614 35.21 -13.48 20.44
CA ARG A 614 35.01 -14.52 21.46
C ARG A 614 35.99 -15.70 21.38
N ARG A 615 36.81 -15.75 20.33
CA ARG A 615 37.95 -16.70 20.22
C ARG A 615 39.30 -16.07 20.57
N ALA A 616 39.31 -14.77 20.87
CA ALA A 616 40.50 -14.02 21.27
C ALA A 616 40.35 -13.39 22.67
N ALA A 617 39.49 -13.94 23.52
CA ALA A 617 39.32 -13.56 24.92
C ALA A 617 39.52 -14.78 25.81
#